data_AF-A0A2I9DN67-F1
#
_entry.id   AF-A0A2I9DN67-F1
#
_cell.length_a   1.000
_cell.length_b   1.000
_cell.length_c   1.000
_cell.angle_alpha   90.00
_cell.angle_beta   90.00
_cell.angle_gamma   90.00
#
_symmetry.space_group_name_H-M   'P 1'
#
loop_
_entity.id
_entity.type
_entity.pdbx_description
1 polymer ?
#
loop_
_entity_poly.entity_id
_entity_poly.type
_entity_poly.pdbx_seq_one_letter_code
_entity_poly.pdbx_strand_id
1 'polypeptide(L)'
;MGEQGVAPVGGTALETILAGWRTPDQPLLALDAALRHEGVALEPPALAEVAWALLGVQGRARLQLGEARWTRLTHLAELHDVTLPSQARTLARQLAGEAFLVPDLLRARPWLREPGREGAENVLAAILHTEWSGFLALLGEFGPWVYVPTVADLQALSRPYARLVHQAAESQDAELLSAALQIDPPEESLLVRLEVTDYRQSGRREALSLRVGRNAAQLAELEQSFWDDAERLAQRRRAEWAARRGGPSA
;
A
#
# COMPACT_ATOMS: atom_id res chain seq x y z
N MET A 1 39.20 29.78 15.49
CA MET A 1 37.76 29.46 15.54
C MET A 1 37.26 29.54 14.11
N GLY A 2 37.11 28.38 13.46
CA GLY A 2 36.59 28.30 12.09
C GLY A 2 35.11 27.99 12.17
N GLU A 3 34.28 28.93 11.75
CA GLU A 3 32.85 28.71 11.52
C GLU A 3 32.72 27.74 10.34
N GLN A 4 32.32 26.49 10.63
CA GLN A 4 31.85 25.57 9.60
C GLN A 4 30.48 26.05 9.14
N GLY A 5 30.47 26.75 8.00
CA GLY A 5 29.24 27.06 7.28
C GLY A 5 28.57 25.77 6.83
N VAL A 6 27.37 25.51 7.35
CA VAL A 6 26.48 24.48 6.82
C VAL A 6 26.03 24.95 5.44
N ALA A 7 26.55 24.32 4.40
CA ALA A 7 26.14 24.59 3.03
C ALA A 7 24.65 24.22 2.87
N PRO A 8 23.84 25.03 2.19
CA PRO A 8 22.46 24.67 1.89
C PRO A 8 22.47 23.47 0.95
N VAL A 9 21.86 22.36 1.38
CA VAL A 9 21.62 21.19 0.54
C VAL A 9 20.75 21.66 -0.64
N GLY A 10 21.37 21.75 -1.83
CA GLY A 10 20.69 22.17 -3.05
C GLY A 10 19.68 21.11 -3.51
N GLY A 11 18.60 21.51 -4.19
CA GLY A 11 17.54 20.59 -4.65
C GLY A 11 18.04 19.40 -5.50
N THR A 12 19.18 19.56 -6.19
CA THR A 12 19.84 18.50 -6.97
C THR A 12 20.44 17.38 -6.11
N ALA A 13 20.87 17.67 -4.88
CA ALA A 13 21.40 16.68 -3.96
C ALA A 13 20.29 15.74 -3.45
N LEU A 14 19.11 16.31 -3.16
CA LEU A 14 17.95 15.53 -2.72
C LEU A 14 17.44 14.59 -3.83
N GLU A 15 17.35 15.08 -5.08
CA GLU A 15 16.96 14.25 -6.23
C GLU A 15 17.94 13.10 -6.48
N THR A 16 19.24 13.35 -6.31
CA THR A 16 20.29 12.33 -6.44
C THR A 16 20.20 11.29 -5.32
N ILE A 17 19.98 11.72 -4.07
CA ILE A 17 19.72 10.82 -2.95
C ILE A 17 18.48 9.96 -3.26
N LEU A 18 17.38 10.58 -3.67
CA LEU A 18 16.09 9.95 -3.96
C LEU A 18 16.17 8.87 -5.06
N ALA A 19 17.00 9.08 -6.09
CA ALA A 19 17.22 8.11 -7.15
C ALA A 19 18.09 6.93 -6.72
N GLY A 20 19.05 7.14 -5.81
CA GLY A 20 20.05 6.13 -5.43
C GLY A 20 19.65 5.21 -4.27
N TRP A 21 18.82 5.67 -3.33
CA TRP A 21 18.56 4.92 -2.09
C TRP A 21 17.48 3.84 -2.19
N ARG A 22 16.67 3.86 -3.25
CA ARG A 22 15.55 2.91 -3.48
C ARG A 22 16.03 1.50 -3.89
N THR A 23 17.21 1.09 -3.46
CA THR A 23 17.70 -0.28 -3.66
C THR A 23 17.06 -1.22 -2.63
N PRO A 24 16.31 -2.26 -3.06
CA PRO A 24 15.51 -3.08 -2.15
C PRO A 24 16.33 -3.97 -1.21
N ASP A 25 17.58 -4.27 -1.53
CA ASP A 25 18.39 -5.23 -0.75
C ASP A 25 18.89 -4.66 0.58
N GLN A 26 19.24 -3.37 0.62
CA GLN A 26 19.80 -2.69 1.80
C GLN A 26 19.45 -1.20 1.82
N PRO A 27 18.18 -0.82 1.91
CA PRO A 27 17.73 0.55 1.70
C PRO A 27 18.26 1.53 2.75
N LEU A 28 18.37 1.12 4.01
CA LEU A 28 18.95 1.97 5.06
C LEU A 28 20.45 2.21 4.82
N LEU A 29 21.19 1.20 4.38
CA LEU A 29 22.63 1.35 4.12
C LEU A 29 22.88 2.23 2.90
N ALA A 30 22.06 2.08 1.85
CA ALA A 30 22.12 2.94 0.66
C ALA A 30 21.77 4.39 1.02
N LEU A 31 20.74 4.61 1.84
CA LEU A 31 20.36 5.95 2.31
C LEU A 31 21.44 6.57 3.22
N ASP A 32 22.02 5.81 4.16
CA ASP A 32 23.12 6.29 5.02
C ASP A 32 24.33 6.70 4.17
N ALA A 33 24.71 5.88 3.20
CA ALA A 33 25.81 6.19 2.29
C ALA A 33 25.55 7.47 1.47
N ALA A 34 24.32 7.63 0.95
CA ALA A 34 23.93 8.82 0.19
C ALA A 34 23.92 10.09 1.06
N LEU A 35 23.38 10.02 2.28
CA LEU A 35 23.36 11.14 3.22
C LEU A 35 24.78 11.55 3.66
N ARG A 36 25.65 10.56 3.94
CA ARG A 36 27.05 10.83 4.31
C ARG A 36 27.84 11.45 3.17
N HIS A 37 27.55 11.11 1.92
CA HIS A 37 28.15 11.75 0.76
C HIS A 37 27.86 13.26 0.75
N GLU A 38 26.67 13.67 1.19
CA GLU A 38 26.24 15.05 1.35
C GLU A 38 26.63 15.67 2.71
N GLY A 39 27.47 14.98 3.50
CA GLY A 39 27.95 15.47 4.81
C GLY A 39 26.93 15.35 5.95
N VAL A 40 25.83 14.62 5.75
CA VAL A 40 24.80 14.37 6.77
C VAL A 40 25.03 12.99 7.39
N ALA A 41 25.31 12.95 8.69
CA ALA A 41 25.38 11.72 9.47
C ALA A 41 24.17 11.62 10.39
N LEU A 42 23.40 10.53 10.28
CA LEU A 42 22.24 10.26 11.13
C LEU A 42 22.48 9.01 11.98
N GLU A 43 21.97 9.04 13.20
CA GLU A 43 21.86 7.84 14.03
C GLU A 43 20.85 6.86 13.41
N PRO A 44 21.00 5.54 13.59
CA PRO A 44 20.13 4.54 12.95
C PRO A 44 18.62 4.76 13.14
N PRO A 45 18.11 5.19 14.32
CA PRO A 45 16.69 5.51 14.48
C PRO A 45 16.26 6.70 13.62
N ALA A 46 17.08 7.75 13.55
CA ALA A 46 16.78 8.94 12.74
C ALA A 46 16.82 8.64 11.24
N LEU A 47 17.75 7.78 10.82
CA LEU A 47 17.83 7.29 9.44
C LEU A 47 16.57 6.53 9.03
N ALA A 48 16.03 5.68 9.91
CA ALA A 48 14.79 4.95 9.64
C ALA A 48 13.60 5.91 9.52
N GLU A 49 13.48 6.90 10.41
CA GLU A 49 12.41 7.92 10.32
C GLU A 49 12.49 8.70 9.00
N VAL A 50 13.69 9.09 8.55
CA VAL A 50 13.88 9.75 7.26
C VAL A 50 13.44 8.83 6.11
N ALA A 51 13.85 7.56 6.11
CA ALA A 51 13.45 6.62 5.07
C ALA A 51 11.93 6.47 4.97
N TRP A 52 11.24 6.35 6.10
CA TRP A 52 9.77 6.28 6.13
C TRP A 52 9.11 7.59 5.71
N ALA A 53 9.67 8.74 6.08
CA ALA A 53 9.18 10.04 5.63
C ALA A 53 9.31 10.22 4.11
N LEU A 54 10.37 9.68 3.48
CA LEU A 54 10.54 9.65 2.04
C LEU A 54 9.49 8.77 1.32
N LEU A 55 8.88 7.82 2.03
CA LEU A 55 7.73 7.02 1.55
C LEU A 55 6.38 7.65 1.90
N GLY A 56 6.36 8.87 2.44
CA GLY A 56 5.13 9.59 2.79
C GLY A 56 4.64 9.39 4.23
N VAL A 57 5.35 8.64 5.07
CA VAL A 57 4.99 8.44 6.48
C VAL A 57 5.54 9.57 7.35
N GLN A 58 4.72 10.60 7.57
CA GLN A 58 5.10 11.82 8.33
C GLN A 58 5.14 11.64 9.86
N GLY A 59 5.28 10.39 10.34
CA GLY A 59 5.29 10.03 11.74
C GLY A 59 4.74 8.63 11.96
N ARG A 60 5.63 7.71 12.31
CA ARG A 60 5.25 6.32 12.57
C ARG A 60 4.46 6.17 13.85
N ALA A 61 3.55 5.20 13.87
CA ALA A 61 2.68 4.92 15.01
C ALA A 61 1.95 6.17 15.54
N ARG A 62 1.69 7.16 14.68
CA ARG A 62 0.99 8.39 15.05
C ARG A 62 -0.46 8.09 15.45
N LEU A 63 -1.07 7.10 14.81
CA LEU A 63 -2.44 6.67 15.10
C LEU A 63 -2.43 5.49 16.07
N GLN A 64 -2.98 5.72 17.25
CA GLN A 64 -3.08 4.72 18.30
C GLN A 64 -4.40 3.96 18.14
N LEU A 65 -4.32 2.71 17.72
CA LEU A 65 -5.49 1.86 17.51
C LEU A 65 -5.93 1.15 18.80
N GLY A 66 -5.05 1.08 19.80
CA GLY A 66 -5.33 0.56 21.12
C GLY A 66 -5.57 -0.95 21.14
N GLU A 67 -6.33 -1.42 22.13
CA GLU A 67 -6.53 -2.87 22.37
C GLU A 67 -7.20 -3.60 21.20
N ALA A 68 -8.01 -2.89 20.40
CA ALA A 68 -8.72 -3.44 19.25
C ALA A 68 -7.91 -3.39 17.94
N ARG A 69 -6.61 -3.03 17.97
CA ARG A 69 -5.77 -2.85 16.76
C ARG A 69 -5.86 -3.99 15.76
N TRP A 70 -5.85 -5.22 16.25
CA TRP A 70 -5.92 -6.42 15.40
C TRP A 70 -7.23 -6.50 14.64
N THR A 71 -8.34 -6.34 15.33
CA THR A 71 -9.68 -6.30 14.74
C THR A 71 -9.77 -5.17 13.72
N ARG A 72 -9.35 -3.96 14.08
CA ARG A 72 -9.43 -2.77 13.20
C ARG A 72 -8.60 -2.92 11.92
N LEU A 73 -7.49 -3.64 11.97
CA LEU A 73 -6.60 -3.80 10.82
C LEU A 73 -6.86 -5.03 9.97
N THR A 74 -7.51 -6.06 10.51
CA THR A 74 -7.68 -7.34 9.78
C THR A 74 -9.13 -7.63 9.42
N HIS A 75 -10.10 -6.98 10.06
CA HIS A 75 -11.51 -7.17 9.76
C HIS A 75 -12.01 -6.14 8.76
N LEU A 76 -13.13 -6.47 8.12
CA LEU A 76 -13.87 -5.58 7.23
C LEU A 76 -14.20 -4.27 7.95
N ALA A 77 -13.65 -3.15 7.46
CA ALA A 77 -13.89 -1.83 8.02
C ALA A 77 -15.13 -1.17 7.36
N GLU A 78 -15.25 -1.30 6.04
CA GLU A 78 -16.38 -0.78 5.29
C GLU A 78 -16.86 -1.77 4.22
N LEU A 79 -18.16 -1.75 3.95
CA LEU A 79 -18.79 -2.54 2.90
C LEU A 79 -19.96 -1.78 2.28
N HIS A 80 -19.90 -1.63 0.96
CA HIS A 80 -20.90 -0.93 0.17
C HIS A 80 -21.38 -1.84 -0.95
N ASP A 81 -22.69 -2.05 -1.04
CA ASP A 81 -23.29 -2.74 -2.18
C ASP A 81 -23.41 -1.78 -3.37
N VAL A 82 -22.85 -2.18 -4.51
CA VAL A 82 -22.79 -1.36 -5.73
C VAL A 82 -23.49 -2.12 -6.84
N THR A 83 -24.80 -1.89 -6.97
CA THR A 83 -25.64 -2.56 -7.97
C THR A 83 -26.03 -1.65 -9.14
N LEU A 84 -26.02 -0.33 -8.93
CA LEU A 84 -26.50 0.65 -9.91
C LEU A 84 -25.47 1.75 -10.19
N PRO A 85 -25.42 2.30 -11.42
CA PRO A 85 -24.55 3.44 -11.74
C PRO A 85 -24.80 4.68 -10.87
N SER A 86 -26.05 4.96 -10.49
CA SER A 86 -26.38 6.09 -9.60
C SER A 86 -25.84 5.90 -8.18
N GLN A 87 -25.81 4.66 -7.69
CA GLN A 87 -25.21 4.31 -6.40
C GLN A 87 -23.69 4.49 -6.46
N ALA A 88 -23.03 3.95 -7.50
CA ALA A 88 -21.59 4.12 -7.69
C ALA A 88 -21.17 5.60 -7.76
N ARG A 89 -21.92 6.47 -8.46
CA ARG A 89 -21.63 7.92 -8.50
C ARG A 89 -21.80 8.60 -7.15
N THR A 90 -22.81 8.20 -6.37
CA THR A 90 -23.00 8.76 -5.03
C THR A 90 -21.87 8.33 -4.10
N LEU A 91 -21.52 7.05 -4.13
CA LEU A 91 -20.43 6.48 -3.33
C LEU A 91 -19.07 7.08 -3.73
N ALA A 92 -18.80 7.24 -5.02
CA ALA A 92 -17.59 7.88 -5.52
C ALA A 92 -17.43 9.31 -4.99
N ARG A 93 -18.52 10.08 -4.89
CA ARG A 93 -18.50 11.43 -4.32
C ARG A 93 -18.29 11.42 -2.81
N GLN A 94 -18.89 10.46 -2.11
CA GLN A 94 -18.68 10.28 -0.66
C GLN A 94 -17.22 9.94 -0.34
N LEU A 95 -16.60 9.10 -1.16
CA LEU A 95 -15.23 8.63 -1.00
C LEU A 95 -14.21 9.41 -1.84
N ALA A 96 -14.57 10.61 -2.33
CA ALA A 96 -13.69 11.38 -3.21
C ALA A 96 -12.37 11.82 -2.53
N GLY A 97 -12.35 11.87 -1.20
CA GLY A 97 -11.16 12.18 -0.40
C GLY A 97 -10.32 10.96 -0.03
N GLU A 98 -10.75 9.74 -0.37
CA GLU A 98 -10.02 8.51 -0.04
C GLU A 98 -8.79 8.36 -0.94
N ALA A 99 -7.61 8.66 -0.37
CA ALA A 99 -6.35 8.73 -1.10
C ALA A 99 -6.02 7.44 -1.88
N PHE A 100 -6.38 6.29 -1.32
CA PHE A 100 -6.00 4.98 -1.86
C PHE A 100 -7.10 4.26 -2.62
N LEU A 101 -8.33 4.79 -2.64
CA LEU A 101 -9.45 4.14 -3.32
C LEU A 101 -9.16 3.90 -4.80
N VAL A 102 -8.75 4.94 -5.52
CA VAL A 102 -8.46 4.84 -6.96
C VAL A 102 -7.21 3.99 -7.24
N PRO A 103 -6.06 4.23 -6.59
CA PRO A 103 -4.87 3.41 -6.76
C PRO A 103 -5.14 1.91 -6.57
N ASP A 104 -5.81 1.52 -5.48
CA ASP A 104 -6.06 0.11 -5.15
C ASP A 104 -6.96 -0.56 -6.19
N LEU A 105 -8.03 0.13 -6.60
CA LEU A 105 -8.94 -0.37 -7.62
C LEU A 105 -8.25 -0.55 -8.97
N LEU A 106 -7.36 0.38 -9.34
CA LEU A 106 -6.57 0.31 -10.58
C LEU A 106 -5.42 -0.70 -10.49
N ARG A 107 -4.92 -0.99 -9.30
CA ARG A 107 -3.89 -2.01 -9.07
C ARG A 107 -4.43 -3.41 -9.31
N ALA A 108 -5.65 -3.70 -8.82
CA ALA A 108 -6.35 -4.94 -9.16
C ALA A 108 -6.88 -4.97 -10.61
N ARG A 109 -6.86 -3.85 -11.33
CA ARG A 109 -7.47 -3.71 -12.67
C ARG A 109 -6.58 -2.89 -13.60
N PRO A 110 -5.38 -3.38 -13.94
CA PRO A 110 -4.41 -2.61 -14.73
C PRO A 110 -4.97 -2.21 -16.11
N TRP A 111 -5.91 -2.96 -16.68
CA TRP A 111 -6.56 -2.63 -17.96
C TRP A 111 -7.49 -1.40 -17.90
N LEU A 112 -7.79 -0.87 -16.71
CA LEU A 112 -8.57 0.36 -16.57
C LEU A 112 -7.71 1.62 -16.49
N ARG A 113 -6.37 1.48 -16.48
CA ARG A 113 -5.40 2.59 -16.51
C ARG A 113 -5.37 3.22 -17.90
N GLU A 114 -6.43 3.94 -18.25
CA GLU A 114 -6.54 4.75 -19.46
C GLU A 114 -6.35 6.23 -19.13
N PRO A 115 -5.59 7.01 -19.92
CA PRO A 115 -5.47 8.45 -19.75
C PRO A 115 -6.86 9.11 -19.72
N GLY A 116 -7.10 10.00 -18.76
CA GLY A 116 -8.40 10.65 -18.57
C GLY A 116 -9.39 9.88 -17.70
N ARG A 117 -9.06 8.67 -17.22
CA ARG A 117 -9.82 7.96 -16.18
C ARG A 117 -9.26 8.26 -14.78
N GLU A 118 -9.13 9.55 -14.48
CA GLU A 118 -8.68 10.04 -13.18
C GLU A 118 -9.92 10.25 -12.29
N GLY A 119 -9.90 9.68 -11.09
CA GLY A 119 -10.96 9.87 -10.09
C GLY A 119 -11.92 8.68 -9.87
N ALA A 120 -12.44 8.60 -8.64
CA ALA A 120 -13.24 7.47 -8.17
C ALA A 120 -14.51 7.24 -8.99
N GLU A 121 -15.16 8.31 -9.47
CA GLU A 121 -16.40 8.21 -10.25
C GLU A 121 -16.15 7.48 -11.57
N ASN A 122 -15.11 7.88 -12.30
CA ASN A 122 -14.76 7.30 -13.59
C ASN A 122 -14.31 5.84 -13.45
N VAL A 123 -13.54 5.53 -12.39
CA VAL A 123 -13.07 4.17 -12.12
C VAL A 123 -14.23 3.26 -11.73
N LEU A 124 -15.08 3.64 -10.77
CA LEU A 124 -16.22 2.82 -10.36
C LEU A 124 -17.24 2.63 -11.48
N ALA A 125 -17.47 3.65 -12.31
CA ALA A 125 -18.31 3.54 -13.49
C ALA A 125 -17.74 2.51 -14.50
N ALA A 126 -16.42 2.54 -14.72
CA ALA A 126 -15.75 1.60 -15.61
C ALA A 126 -15.82 0.17 -15.08
N ILE A 127 -15.60 -0.03 -13.76
CA ILE A 127 -15.73 -1.34 -13.10
C ILE A 127 -17.14 -1.89 -13.29
N LEU A 128 -18.18 -1.11 -12.99
CA LEU A 128 -19.57 -1.54 -13.19
C LEU A 128 -19.85 -1.93 -14.65
N HIS A 129 -19.27 -1.20 -15.61
CA HIS A 129 -19.44 -1.52 -17.03
C HIS A 129 -18.76 -2.84 -17.44
N THR A 130 -17.62 -3.19 -16.83
CA THR A 130 -16.81 -4.36 -17.20
C THR A 130 -17.01 -5.58 -16.32
N GLU A 131 -17.54 -5.43 -15.11
CA GLU A 131 -17.62 -6.49 -14.09
C GLU A 131 -19.01 -6.65 -13.45
N TRP A 132 -19.98 -5.79 -13.81
CA TRP A 132 -21.34 -5.76 -13.25
C TRP A 132 -21.35 -5.48 -11.73
N SER A 133 -22.49 -5.65 -11.06
CA SER A 133 -22.70 -5.44 -9.63
C SER A 133 -21.77 -6.27 -8.74
N GLY A 134 -21.49 -5.73 -7.55
CA GLY A 134 -20.60 -6.30 -6.55
C GLY A 134 -20.47 -5.39 -5.33
N PHE A 135 -19.51 -5.70 -4.49
CA PHE A 135 -19.23 -4.99 -3.24
C PHE A 135 -17.95 -4.18 -3.38
N LEU A 136 -18.02 -2.90 -2.99
CA LEU A 136 -16.83 -2.11 -2.68
C LEU A 136 -16.57 -2.25 -1.18
N ALA A 137 -15.37 -2.68 -0.81
CA ALA A 137 -15.01 -2.97 0.58
C ALA A 137 -13.65 -2.40 0.94
N LEU A 138 -13.52 -1.97 2.20
CA LEU A 138 -12.25 -1.62 2.82
C LEU A 138 -11.84 -2.75 3.79
N LEU A 139 -10.74 -3.43 3.48
CA LEU A 139 -10.22 -4.52 4.32
C LEU A 139 -9.30 -3.93 5.39
N GLY A 140 -9.82 -3.73 6.61
CA GLY A 140 -9.11 -3.05 7.69
C GLY A 140 -9.01 -1.54 7.46
N GLU A 141 -9.02 -0.75 8.54
CA GLU A 141 -9.11 0.71 8.47
C GLU A 141 -7.95 1.40 7.72
N PHE A 142 -6.81 0.71 7.57
CA PHE A 142 -5.62 1.19 6.86
C PHE A 142 -5.19 0.26 5.72
N GLY A 143 -6.09 -0.64 5.32
CA GLY A 143 -5.77 -1.65 4.32
C GLY A 143 -6.28 -1.29 2.93
N PRO A 144 -6.41 -2.31 2.07
CA PRO A 144 -6.75 -2.12 0.67
C PRO A 144 -8.26 -1.92 0.46
N TRP A 145 -8.59 -1.01 -0.45
CA TRP A 145 -9.89 -0.98 -1.10
C TRP A 145 -9.99 -2.08 -2.17
N VAL A 146 -11.05 -2.89 -2.10
CA VAL A 146 -11.30 -3.97 -3.07
C VAL A 146 -12.71 -3.89 -3.62
N TYR A 147 -12.86 -4.23 -4.91
CA TYR A 147 -14.16 -4.45 -5.52
C TYR A 147 -14.31 -5.94 -5.86
N VAL A 148 -15.29 -6.60 -5.24
CA VAL A 148 -15.46 -8.07 -5.32
C VAL A 148 -16.91 -8.45 -5.61
N PRO A 149 -17.19 -9.50 -6.38
CA PRO A 149 -18.56 -9.81 -6.79
C PRO A 149 -19.37 -10.54 -5.70
N THR A 150 -18.72 -11.21 -4.75
CA THR A 150 -19.39 -11.99 -3.70
C THR A 150 -18.71 -11.87 -2.33
N VAL A 151 -19.43 -12.22 -1.26
CA VAL A 151 -18.86 -12.33 0.09
C VAL A 151 -17.80 -13.43 0.18
N ALA A 152 -17.92 -14.50 -0.61
CA ALA A 152 -16.90 -15.55 -0.64
C ALA A 152 -15.57 -15.03 -1.20
N ASP A 153 -15.63 -14.20 -2.25
CA ASP A 153 -14.44 -13.54 -2.80
C ASP A 153 -13.86 -12.51 -1.82
N LEU A 154 -14.72 -11.78 -1.08
CA LEU A 154 -14.28 -10.91 0.01
C LEU A 154 -13.47 -11.69 1.05
N GLN A 155 -14.00 -12.81 1.54
CA GLN A 155 -13.34 -13.69 2.50
C GLN A 155 -12.03 -14.28 1.96
N ALA A 156 -11.99 -14.60 0.66
CA ALA A 156 -10.80 -15.10 0.00
C ALA A 156 -9.67 -14.06 -0.01
N LEU A 157 -9.99 -12.77 -0.16
CA LEU A 157 -9.01 -11.67 -0.09
C LEU A 157 -8.68 -11.23 1.35
N SER A 158 -9.62 -11.32 2.29
CA SER A 158 -9.36 -10.93 3.68
C SER A 158 -8.28 -11.79 4.35
N ARG A 159 -8.18 -13.09 4.00
CA ARG A 159 -7.21 -14.02 4.62
C ARG A 159 -5.75 -13.68 4.26
N PRO A 160 -5.36 -13.54 2.97
CA PRO A 160 -4.02 -13.10 2.61
C PRO A 160 -3.66 -11.74 3.21
N TYR A 161 -4.59 -10.79 3.23
CA TYR A 161 -4.35 -9.48 3.83
C TYR A 161 -4.12 -9.57 5.35
N ALA A 162 -4.96 -10.29 6.10
CA ALA A 162 -4.74 -10.51 7.52
C ALA A 162 -3.38 -11.17 7.81
N ARG A 163 -2.96 -12.12 6.96
CA ARG A 163 -1.64 -12.76 7.05
C ARG A 163 -0.50 -11.75 6.84
N LEU A 164 -0.64 -10.82 5.88
CA LEU A 164 0.31 -9.73 5.69
C LEU A 164 0.44 -8.88 6.96
N VAL A 165 -0.69 -8.41 7.52
CA VAL A 165 -0.71 -7.60 8.75
C VAL A 165 -0.04 -8.34 9.92
N HIS A 166 -0.35 -9.62 10.12
CA HIS A 166 0.25 -10.43 11.17
C HIS A 166 1.77 -10.55 11.02
N GLN A 167 2.26 -10.89 9.82
CA GLN A 167 3.69 -11.01 9.56
C GLN A 167 4.40 -9.66 9.69
N ALA A 168 3.77 -8.58 9.22
CA ALA A 168 4.31 -7.23 9.32
C ALA A 168 4.48 -6.80 10.79
N ALA A 169 3.52 -7.12 11.66
CA ALA A 169 3.58 -6.73 13.08
C ALA A 169 4.70 -7.40 13.89
N GLU A 170 5.22 -8.54 13.40
CA GLU A 170 6.31 -9.31 13.99
C GLU A 170 7.67 -8.99 13.37
N SER A 171 7.68 -8.26 12.24
CA SER A 171 8.87 -7.98 11.45
C SER A 171 9.66 -6.79 11.97
N GLN A 172 10.96 -6.74 11.62
CA GLN A 172 11.84 -5.62 11.97
C GLN A 172 11.68 -4.45 11.00
N ASP A 173 12.04 -3.24 11.43
CA ASP A 173 11.90 -2.00 10.66
C ASP A 173 12.63 -2.09 9.31
N ALA A 174 13.86 -2.61 9.32
CA ALA A 174 14.66 -2.75 8.11
C ALA A 174 14.04 -3.74 7.12
N GLU A 175 13.38 -4.80 7.61
CA GLU A 175 12.71 -5.79 6.77
C GLU A 175 11.45 -5.21 6.13
N LEU A 176 10.66 -4.48 6.91
CA LEU A 176 9.45 -3.78 6.43
C LEU A 176 9.78 -2.74 5.38
N LEU A 177 10.80 -1.90 5.62
CA LEU A 177 11.23 -0.89 4.67
C LEU A 177 11.76 -1.53 3.37
N SER A 178 12.58 -2.58 3.50
CA SER A 178 13.11 -3.32 2.33
C SER A 178 11.98 -3.98 1.53
N ALA A 179 10.95 -4.51 2.21
CA ALA A 179 9.79 -5.08 1.57
C ALA A 179 8.93 -4.01 0.86
N ALA A 180 8.66 -2.87 1.52
CA ALA A 180 7.89 -1.77 0.95
C ALA A 180 8.54 -1.19 -0.32
N LEU A 181 9.88 -1.10 -0.36
CA LEU A 181 10.61 -0.63 -1.54
C LEU A 181 10.64 -1.61 -2.71
N GLN A 182 10.28 -2.87 -2.50
CA GLN A 182 10.09 -3.84 -3.59
C GLN A 182 8.73 -3.68 -4.28
N ILE A 183 7.82 -2.93 -3.69
CA ILE A 183 6.51 -2.63 -4.25
C ILE A 183 6.62 -1.40 -5.16
N ASP A 184 6.02 -1.45 -6.36
CA ASP A 184 6.00 -0.33 -7.30
C ASP A 184 4.56 0.22 -7.49
N PRO A 185 4.31 1.52 -7.27
CA PRO A 185 5.21 2.47 -6.60
C PRO A 185 5.30 2.18 -5.08
N PRO A 186 6.44 2.44 -4.43
CA PRO A 186 6.64 2.12 -3.00
C PRO A 186 5.65 2.82 -2.06
N GLU A 187 5.25 4.04 -2.40
CA GLU A 187 4.33 4.87 -1.61
C GLU A 187 2.91 4.28 -1.55
N GLU A 188 2.57 3.40 -2.50
CA GLU A 188 1.27 2.72 -2.51
C GLU A 188 1.26 1.42 -1.70
N SER A 189 2.41 0.99 -1.15
CA SER A 189 2.52 -0.25 -0.38
C SER A 189 1.59 -0.28 0.82
N LEU A 190 0.95 -1.42 1.05
CA LEU A 190 0.14 -1.66 2.24
C LEU A 190 0.99 -1.61 3.51
N LEU A 191 2.25 -2.02 3.45
CA LEU A 191 3.17 -1.92 4.58
C LEU A 191 3.41 -0.45 4.99
N VAL A 192 3.57 0.46 4.02
CA VAL A 192 3.70 1.89 4.27
C VAL A 192 2.47 2.43 5.00
N ARG A 193 1.27 2.00 4.59
CA ARG A 193 0.01 2.43 5.23
C ARG A 193 -0.11 1.93 6.65
N LEU A 194 0.34 0.70 6.95
CA LEU A 194 0.29 0.16 8.31
C LEU A 194 1.21 0.92 9.28
N GLU A 195 2.37 1.42 8.81
CA GLU A 195 3.35 2.13 9.66
C GLU A 195 2.84 3.45 10.24
N VAL A 196 1.73 4.01 9.75
CA VAL A 196 1.10 5.17 10.42
C VAL A 196 0.46 4.79 11.76
N THR A 197 0.31 3.50 12.05
CA THR A 197 -0.41 2.94 13.20
C THR A 197 0.52 2.24 14.21
N ASP A 198 0.05 2.05 15.44
CA ASP A 198 0.74 1.35 16.54
C ASP A 198 0.60 -0.19 16.49
N TYR A 199 0.37 -0.76 15.30
CA TYR A 199 -0.01 -2.16 15.13
C TYR A 199 1.06 -3.17 15.54
N ARG A 200 2.32 -2.77 15.56
CA ARG A 200 3.46 -3.66 15.83
C ARG A 200 3.43 -4.14 17.29
N GLN A 201 3.61 -5.44 17.49
CA GLN A 201 3.54 -6.05 18.83
C GLN A 201 4.81 -5.81 19.64
N SER A 202 5.96 -5.67 18.99
CA SER A 202 7.22 -5.44 19.67
C SER A 202 7.41 -3.96 19.95
N GLY A 203 7.09 -3.53 21.17
CA GLY A 203 7.91 -2.48 21.77
C GLY A 203 9.38 -2.94 21.71
N ARG A 204 10.23 -2.18 21.02
CA ARG A 204 11.70 -2.23 21.18
C ARG A 204 12.35 -3.62 21.17
N ARG A 205 12.31 -4.34 20.05
CA ARG A 205 13.52 -5.12 19.69
C ARG A 205 14.41 -4.22 18.85
N GLU A 206 15.03 -3.26 19.53
CA GLU A 206 16.15 -2.39 19.11
C GLU A 206 17.44 -3.17 18.77
N ALA A 207 17.35 -4.49 18.56
CA ALA A 207 18.44 -5.20 17.92
C ALA A 207 18.36 -4.90 16.42
N LEU A 208 18.82 -3.71 16.03
CA LEU A 208 19.17 -3.32 14.66
C LEU A 208 20.19 -4.32 14.11
N SER A 209 19.71 -5.48 13.71
CA SER A 209 20.45 -6.37 12.85
C SER A 209 20.50 -5.69 11.48
N LEU A 210 21.65 -5.12 11.14
CA LEU A 210 21.95 -4.62 9.79
C LEU A 210 21.92 -5.73 8.72
N ARG A 211 21.65 -6.98 9.09
CA ARG A 211 21.37 -8.07 8.16
C ARG A 211 19.86 -8.15 7.94
N VAL A 212 19.44 -7.80 6.73
CA VAL A 212 18.11 -8.10 6.20
C VAL A 212 17.96 -9.63 6.21
N GLY A 213 17.02 -10.11 7.03
CA GLY A 213 16.66 -11.52 7.08
C GLY A 213 15.78 -11.90 5.89
N ARG A 214 15.65 -13.21 5.64
CA ARG A 214 14.75 -13.83 4.64
C ARG A 214 13.29 -13.32 4.66
N ASN A 215 12.87 -12.58 5.69
CA ASN A 215 11.52 -12.06 5.86
C ASN A 215 11.16 -10.90 4.93
N ALA A 216 12.10 -10.06 4.48
CA ALA A 216 11.75 -8.91 3.63
C ALA A 216 11.14 -9.34 2.29
N ALA A 217 11.79 -10.29 1.61
CA ALA A 217 11.26 -10.88 0.37
C ALA A 217 9.91 -11.56 0.61
N GLN A 218 9.76 -12.28 1.72
CA GLN A 218 8.49 -12.93 2.07
C GLN A 218 7.35 -11.91 2.29
N LEU A 219 7.61 -10.76 2.91
CA LEU A 219 6.61 -9.71 3.10
C LEU A 219 6.19 -9.09 1.75
N ALA A 220 7.16 -8.78 0.89
CA ALA A 220 6.88 -8.27 -0.44
C ALA A 220 6.09 -9.29 -1.27
N GLU A 221 6.45 -10.58 -1.20
CA GLU A 221 5.70 -11.68 -1.84
C GLU A 221 4.28 -11.81 -1.29
N LEU A 222 4.06 -11.61 0.02
CA LEU A 222 2.72 -11.65 0.62
C LEU A 222 1.84 -10.51 0.11
N GLU A 223 2.37 -9.30 0.04
CA GLU A 223 1.64 -8.15 -0.52
C GLU A 223 1.38 -8.33 -2.02
N GLN A 224 2.39 -8.75 -2.79
CA GLN A 224 2.23 -9.00 -4.22
C GLN A 224 1.22 -10.12 -4.49
N SER A 225 1.28 -11.22 -3.73
CA SER A 225 0.31 -12.31 -3.85
C SER A 225 -1.12 -11.86 -3.57
N PHE A 226 -1.33 -10.93 -2.62
CA PHE A 226 -2.65 -10.36 -2.38
C PHE A 226 -3.16 -9.60 -3.62
N TRP A 227 -2.31 -8.76 -4.22
CA TRP A 227 -2.68 -8.00 -5.41
C TRP A 227 -2.89 -8.90 -6.63
N ASP A 228 -2.08 -9.95 -6.80
CA ASP A 228 -2.24 -10.93 -7.85
C ASP A 228 -3.58 -11.70 -7.72
N ASP A 229 -3.98 -12.04 -6.49
CA ASP A 229 -5.28 -12.66 -6.21
C ASP A 229 -6.44 -11.71 -6.55
N ALA A 230 -6.32 -10.44 -6.17
CA ALA A 230 -7.31 -9.41 -6.49
C ALA A 230 -7.44 -9.19 -8.01
N GLU A 231 -6.31 -9.17 -8.73
CA GLU A 231 -6.30 -9.06 -10.19
C GLU A 231 -6.92 -10.29 -10.85
N ARG A 232 -6.51 -11.51 -10.47
CA ARG A 232 -7.10 -12.75 -11.00
C ARG A 232 -8.62 -12.80 -10.80
N LEU A 233 -9.09 -12.36 -9.64
CA LEU A 233 -10.51 -12.25 -9.35
C LEU A 233 -11.21 -11.28 -10.31
N ALA A 234 -10.67 -10.08 -10.48
CA ALA A 234 -11.24 -9.06 -11.36
C ALA A 234 -11.20 -9.49 -12.84
N GLN A 235 -10.12 -10.14 -13.29
CA GLN A 235 -10.02 -10.70 -14.64
C GLN A 235 -11.07 -11.79 -14.89
N ARG A 236 -11.22 -12.74 -13.96
CA ARG A 236 -12.24 -13.80 -14.04
C ARG A 236 -13.63 -13.18 -14.15
N ARG A 237 -13.92 -12.20 -13.29
CA ARG A 237 -15.22 -11.53 -13.28
C ARG A 237 -15.50 -10.78 -14.59
N ARG A 238 -14.51 -10.07 -15.11
CA ARG A 238 -14.59 -9.40 -16.41
C ARG A 238 -14.88 -10.39 -17.54
N ALA A 239 -14.20 -11.53 -17.55
CA ALA A 239 -14.40 -12.57 -18.57
C ALA A 239 -15.82 -13.17 -18.49
N GLU A 240 -16.31 -13.48 -17.29
CA GLU A 240 -17.68 -13.94 -17.07
C GLU A 240 -18.71 -12.93 -17.58
N TRP A 241 -18.50 -11.64 -17.31
CA TRP A 241 -19.41 -10.59 -17.78
C TRP A 241 -19.37 -10.42 -19.30
N ALA A 242 -18.18 -10.45 -19.91
CA ALA A 242 -18.04 -10.41 -21.35
C ALA A 242 -18.77 -11.58 -22.03
N ALA A 243 -18.66 -12.80 -21.49
CA ALA A 243 -19.36 -13.97 -22.00
C ALA A 243 -20.89 -13.83 -21.93
N ARG A 244 -21.42 -13.22 -20.86
CA ARG A 244 -22.87 -12.95 -20.72
C ARG A 244 -23.39 -11.92 -21.73
N ARG A 245 -22.58 -10.90 -22.06
CA ARG A 245 -22.93 -9.90 -23.08
C ARG A 245 -22.75 -10.38 -24.51
N GLY A 246 -21.83 -11.32 -24.73
CA GLY A 246 -21.50 -11.90 -26.03
C GLY A 246 -22.29 -13.16 -26.39
N GLY A 247 -23.24 -13.61 -25.55
CA GLY A 247 -24.14 -14.71 -25.88
C GLY A 247 -25.02 -14.36 -27.09
N PRO A 248 -25.35 -15.34 -27.95
CA PRO A 248 -26.01 -15.07 -29.23
C PRO A 248 -27.33 -14.33 -29.01
N SER A 249 -27.52 -13.25 -29.76
CA SER A 249 -28.85 -12.70 -30.01
C SER A 249 -29.70 -13.84 -30.60
N ALA A 250 -30.59 -14.39 -29.77
CA ALA A 250 -31.67 -15.27 -30.22
C ALA A 250 -32.76 -14.43 -30.90
#